data_AF-A0A7J3BPJ5-F1
#
_entry.id   AF-A0A7J3BPJ5-F1
#
_cell.length_a   1.000
_cell.length_b   1.000
_cell.length_c   1.000
_cell.angle_alpha   90.00
_cell.angle_beta   90.00
_cell.angle_gamma   90.00
#
_symmetry.space_group_name_H-M   'P 1'
#
loop_
_entity.id
_entity.type
_entity.pdbx_description
1 polymer ?
#
loop_
_entity_poly.entity_id
_entity_poly.type
_entity_poly.pdbx_seq_one_letter_code
_entity_poly.pdbx_strand_id
1 'polypeptide(L)'
;MFSTLLLIFLSLALFYEILSLPLSGLLKFILIVAEMYTVSFVLSKKYDLSTEMGFLLLKSKKGITIIDKLAKNAKLWNFFADVGTVISYGLLSVLLFKKQFSWKSLLAGLAILSVLSFLVAPFSLHFLSSVLTTSFEKKAAVSFGNDNLASLLFLVVMYAGGFFSLILLGIFYYGAHIAILLFNFLIFGQQTITTTQPGGTFLLPGINLPLLEGVLALAIVLVVHEGSHAVLSRIASIPLLSSGIVLFGIIPIGAFVEPDEKKLVRLEQVKQTRILVAGSTANFITSVLFFIIFVCAAVVMPLLPAGFFYDAFKFLYVVFGLTFSLNFVVATVNLLPLPLFDGYRILELNVKNKTLVKAIMYATIGAFLLNFVPWLFI
;
A
#
# COMPACT_ATOMS: atom_id res chain seq x y z
N MET A 1 -22.80 7.17 -27.41
CA MET A 1 -21.63 7.98 -26.99
C MET A 1 -22.06 9.20 -26.16
N PHE A 2 -22.98 10.04 -26.67
CA PHE A 2 -23.54 11.20 -25.92
C PHE A 2 -24.11 10.84 -24.54
N SER A 3 -24.94 9.79 -24.45
CA SER A 3 -25.55 9.37 -23.17
C SER A 3 -24.57 8.84 -22.13
N THR A 4 -23.35 8.46 -22.52
CA THR A 4 -22.30 8.03 -21.57
C THR A 4 -21.48 9.21 -21.09
N LEU A 5 -21.16 10.14 -21.99
CA LEU A 5 -20.50 11.40 -21.62
C LEU A 5 -21.37 12.21 -20.64
N LEU A 6 -22.68 12.24 -20.89
CA LEU A 6 -23.65 12.86 -19.97
C LEU A 6 -23.68 12.17 -18.60
N LEU A 7 -23.65 10.83 -18.56
CA LEU A 7 -23.60 10.07 -17.31
C LEU A 7 -22.33 10.36 -16.52
N ILE A 8 -21.17 10.39 -17.19
CA ILE A 8 -19.89 10.72 -16.56
C ILE A 8 -19.93 12.14 -16.00
N PHE A 9 -20.44 13.11 -16.78
CA PHE A 9 -20.54 14.49 -16.34
C PHE A 9 -21.48 14.64 -15.13
N LEU A 10 -22.66 14.02 -15.17
CA LEU A 10 -23.62 14.04 -14.05
C LEU A 10 -23.04 13.37 -12.80
N SER A 11 -22.32 12.25 -12.97
CA SER A 11 -21.62 11.58 -11.87
C SER A 11 -20.56 12.49 -11.25
N LEU A 12 -19.69 13.13 -12.05
CA LEU A 12 -18.70 14.09 -11.53
C LEU A 12 -19.34 15.28 -10.81
N ALA A 13 -20.42 15.84 -11.37
CA ALA A 13 -21.14 16.95 -10.76
C ALA A 13 -21.77 16.54 -9.42
N LEU A 14 -22.41 15.36 -9.36
CA LEU A 14 -23.04 14.88 -8.13
C LEU A 14 -22.00 14.49 -7.08
N PHE A 15 -20.88 13.88 -7.49
CA PHE A 15 -19.74 13.60 -6.63
C PHE A 15 -19.17 14.87 -6.00
N TYR A 16 -18.97 15.93 -6.81
CA TYR A 16 -18.51 17.23 -6.32
C TYR A 16 -19.49 17.84 -5.31
N GLU A 17 -20.80 17.74 -5.57
CA GLU A 17 -21.78 18.26 -4.64
C GLU A 17 -21.86 17.46 -3.34
N ILE A 18 -21.71 16.14 -3.37
CA ILE A 18 -21.63 15.37 -2.12
C ILE A 18 -20.43 15.84 -1.27
N LEU A 19 -19.30 16.16 -1.90
CA LEU A 19 -18.13 16.69 -1.21
C LEU A 19 -18.36 18.08 -0.63
N SER A 20 -19.14 18.93 -1.31
CA SER A 20 -19.45 20.31 -0.88
C SER A 20 -20.47 20.37 0.28
N LEU A 21 -21.30 19.33 0.45
CA LEU A 21 -22.31 19.29 1.52
C LEU A 21 -21.70 19.42 2.92
N PRO A 22 -22.37 20.09 3.88
CA PRO A 22 -21.94 20.19 5.27
C PRO A 22 -22.29 18.92 6.08
N LEU A 23 -21.90 17.74 5.58
CA LEU A 23 -22.13 16.43 6.21
C LEU A 23 -20.86 15.92 6.92
N SER A 24 -21.03 14.98 7.86
CA SER A 24 -19.90 14.26 8.45
C SER A 24 -19.15 13.44 7.41
N GLY A 25 -17.84 13.22 7.60
CA GLY A 25 -17.01 12.49 6.65
C GLY A 25 -17.52 11.08 6.34
N LEU A 26 -18.07 10.38 7.34
CA LEU A 26 -18.67 9.06 7.17
C LEU A 26 -19.92 9.10 6.27
N LEU A 27 -20.80 10.09 6.46
CA LEU A 27 -21.98 10.26 5.62
C LEU A 27 -21.61 10.61 4.18
N LYS A 28 -20.62 11.51 3.98
CA LYS A 28 -20.07 11.80 2.66
C LYS A 28 -19.53 10.55 1.98
N PHE A 29 -18.75 9.75 2.71
CA PHE A 29 -18.21 8.49 2.21
C PHE A 29 -19.33 7.53 1.77
N ILE A 30 -20.35 7.31 2.61
CA ILE A 30 -21.48 6.43 2.28
C ILE A 30 -22.21 6.92 1.02
N LEU A 31 -22.47 8.23 0.92
CA LEU A 31 -23.13 8.83 -0.25
C LEU A 31 -22.31 8.68 -1.53
N ILE A 32 -21.00 8.94 -1.47
CA ILE A 32 -20.07 8.76 -2.59
C ILE A 32 -20.04 7.29 -3.03
N VAL A 33 -19.94 6.35 -2.07
CA VAL A 33 -19.95 4.92 -2.37
C VAL A 33 -21.24 4.51 -3.04
N ALA A 34 -22.39 5.00 -2.56
CA ALA A 34 -23.69 4.72 -3.17
C ALA A 34 -23.81 5.28 -4.59
N GLU A 35 -23.35 6.52 -4.81
CA GLU A 35 -23.33 7.15 -6.14
C GLU A 35 -22.43 6.40 -7.13
N MET A 36 -21.17 6.15 -6.75
CA MET A 36 -20.21 5.39 -7.56
C MET A 36 -20.68 3.97 -7.85
N TYR A 37 -21.31 3.28 -6.88
CA TYR A 37 -21.90 1.96 -7.09
C TYR A 37 -23.03 2.00 -8.11
N THR A 38 -23.89 3.02 -8.03
CA THR A 38 -25.00 3.21 -8.98
C THR A 38 -24.47 3.44 -10.39
N VAL A 39 -23.44 4.27 -10.53
CA VAL A 39 -22.78 4.55 -11.81
C VAL A 39 -22.10 3.28 -12.36
N SER A 40 -21.39 2.53 -11.51
CA SER A 40 -20.83 1.22 -11.87
C SER A 40 -21.90 0.27 -12.39
N PHE A 41 -23.05 0.18 -11.71
CA PHE A 41 -24.15 -0.69 -12.12
C PHE A 41 -24.75 -0.31 -13.47
N VAL A 42 -24.95 1.00 -13.72
CA VAL A 42 -25.45 1.48 -15.02
C VAL A 42 -24.45 1.20 -16.14
N LEU A 43 -23.16 1.46 -15.90
CA LEU A 43 -22.10 1.21 -16.88
C LEU A 43 -21.93 -0.28 -17.18
N SER A 44 -22.02 -1.15 -16.17
CA SER A 44 -21.89 -2.59 -16.36
C SER A 44 -22.99 -3.16 -17.24
N LYS A 45 -24.25 -2.76 -17.00
CA LYS A 45 -25.39 -3.18 -17.82
C LYS A 45 -25.33 -2.63 -19.24
N LYS A 46 -24.87 -1.39 -19.40
CA LYS A 46 -24.81 -0.73 -20.72
C LYS A 46 -23.72 -1.29 -21.62
N TYR A 47 -22.59 -1.71 -21.04
CA TYR A 47 -21.39 -2.12 -21.78
C TYR A 47 -21.01 -3.60 -21.61
N ASP A 48 -21.87 -4.39 -20.95
CA ASP A 48 -21.63 -5.80 -20.62
C ASP A 48 -20.26 -6.02 -19.95
N LEU A 49 -19.94 -5.13 -19.01
CA LEU A 49 -18.66 -5.19 -18.28
C LEU A 49 -18.78 -6.12 -17.09
N SER A 50 -17.75 -6.94 -16.87
CA SER A 50 -17.64 -7.74 -15.65
C SER A 50 -17.51 -6.84 -14.43
N THR A 51 -18.22 -7.20 -13.36
CA THR A 51 -18.18 -6.48 -12.09
C THR A 51 -17.91 -7.41 -10.91
N GLU A 52 -17.10 -6.96 -9.97
CA GLU A 52 -16.90 -7.62 -8.67
C GLU A 52 -17.12 -6.61 -7.55
N MET A 53 -18.01 -6.93 -6.60
CA MET A 53 -18.30 -6.07 -5.43
C MET A 53 -18.68 -4.61 -5.76
N GLY A 54 -19.20 -4.34 -6.97
CA GLY A 54 -19.53 -2.99 -7.43
C GLY A 54 -18.42 -2.27 -8.19
N PHE A 55 -17.25 -2.89 -8.37
CA PHE A 55 -16.17 -2.39 -9.21
C PHE A 55 -16.30 -2.88 -10.65
N LEU A 56 -16.05 -2.01 -11.63
CA LEU A 56 -16.00 -2.36 -13.04
C LEU A 56 -14.61 -2.86 -13.42
N LEU A 57 -14.54 -4.00 -14.09
CA LEU A 57 -13.29 -4.58 -14.55
C LEU A 57 -13.16 -4.39 -16.06
N LEU A 58 -12.33 -3.42 -16.47
CA LEU A 58 -12.01 -3.16 -17.88
C LEU A 58 -10.89 -4.09 -18.33
N LYS A 59 -11.27 -5.28 -18.80
CA LYS A 59 -10.34 -6.30 -19.29
C LYS A 59 -9.68 -5.87 -20.60
N SER A 60 -8.37 -6.06 -20.71
CA SER A 60 -7.59 -5.77 -21.92
C SER A 60 -6.54 -6.84 -22.19
N LYS A 61 -6.48 -7.32 -23.44
CA LYS A 61 -5.42 -8.23 -23.90
C LYS A 61 -4.12 -7.50 -24.26
N LYS A 62 -4.17 -6.18 -24.49
CA LYS A 62 -2.97 -5.38 -24.84
C LYS A 62 -1.96 -5.31 -23.68
N GLY A 63 -2.46 -5.31 -22.43
CA GLY A 63 -1.61 -5.32 -21.24
C GLY A 63 -0.71 -6.56 -21.18
N ILE A 64 -1.25 -7.73 -21.56
CA ILE A 64 -0.51 -9.00 -21.59
C ILE A 64 0.70 -8.92 -22.52
N THR A 65 0.60 -8.26 -23.69
CA THR A 65 1.74 -8.11 -24.61
C THR A 65 2.88 -7.29 -24.01
N ILE A 66 2.56 -6.25 -23.21
CA ILE A 66 3.57 -5.46 -22.50
C ILE A 66 4.25 -6.33 -21.44
N ILE A 67 3.46 -7.11 -20.68
CA ILE A 67 3.96 -8.04 -19.68
C ILE A 67 4.88 -9.08 -20.33
N ASP A 68 4.51 -9.64 -21.48
CA ASP A 68 5.34 -10.58 -22.25
C ASP A 68 6.69 -9.96 -22.66
N LYS A 69 6.69 -8.68 -23.03
CA LYS A 69 7.92 -7.96 -23.37
C LYS A 69 8.80 -7.73 -22.13
N LEU A 70 8.22 -7.36 -20.99
CA LEU A 70 8.93 -7.15 -19.73
C LEU A 70 9.48 -8.47 -19.17
N ALA A 71 8.76 -9.58 -19.35
CA ALA A 71 9.13 -10.91 -18.90
C ALA A 71 10.35 -11.51 -19.65
N LYS A 72 10.81 -10.89 -20.74
CA LYS A 72 11.98 -11.37 -21.50
C LYS A 72 13.25 -11.44 -20.66
N ASN A 73 13.43 -10.53 -19.68
CA ASN A 73 14.62 -10.50 -18.85
C ASN A 73 14.39 -11.22 -17.51
N ALA A 74 14.23 -12.54 -17.57
CA ALA A 74 13.96 -13.36 -16.38
C ALA A 74 15.03 -13.23 -15.30
N LYS A 75 16.31 -13.05 -15.67
CA LYS A 75 17.41 -12.91 -14.70
C LYS A 75 17.27 -11.65 -13.84
N LEU A 76 16.92 -10.52 -14.47
CA LEU A 76 16.72 -9.25 -13.77
C LEU A 76 15.53 -9.33 -12.80
N TRP A 77 14.39 -9.88 -13.25
CA TRP A 77 13.19 -9.99 -12.42
C TRP A 77 13.33 -11.00 -11.27
N ASN A 78 14.05 -12.10 -11.47
CA ASN A 78 14.41 -13.00 -10.37
C ASN A 78 15.32 -12.30 -9.34
N PHE A 79 16.34 -11.56 -9.80
CA PHE A 79 17.20 -10.76 -8.91
C PHE A 79 16.40 -9.70 -8.15
N PHE A 80 15.49 -9.02 -8.84
CA PHE A 80 14.57 -8.05 -8.26
C PHE A 80 13.75 -8.67 -7.13
N ALA A 81 13.09 -9.81 -7.36
CA ALA A 81 12.32 -10.50 -6.33
C ALA A 81 13.21 -10.99 -5.16
N ASP A 82 14.42 -11.45 -5.43
CA ASP A 82 15.40 -11.88 -4.41
C ASP A 82 15.91 -10.71 -3.55
N VAL A 83 16.03 -9.51 -4.10
CA VAL A 83 16.31 -8.28 -3.34
C VAL A 83 15.08 -7.92 -2.49
N GLY A 84 13.89 -8.01 -3.08
CA GLY A 84 12.61 -7.81 -2.42
C GLY A 84 12.43 -8.62 -1.15
N THR A 85 12.74 -9.92 -1.20
CA THR A 85 12.67 -10.81 -0.04
C THR A 85 13.55 -10.36 1.11
N VAL A 86 14.72 -9.76 0.81
CA VAL A 86 15.66 -9.25 1.81
C VAL A 86 15.20 -7.90 2.36
N ILE A 87 14.60 -7.04 1.54
CA ILE A 87 13.96 -5.80 2.01
C ILE A 87 12.81 -6.14 2.97
N SER A 88 11.97 -7.10 2.59
CA SER A 88 10.81 -7.52 3.37
C SER A 88 11.18 -8.23 4.65
N TYR A 89 12.14 -9.17 4.63
CA TYR A 89 12.43 -10.06 5.76
C TYR A 89 13.86 -9.92 6.34
N GLY A 90 14.67 -8.97 5.88
CA GLY A 90 16.04 -8.77 6.39
C GLY A 90 16.91 -10.03 6.25
N LEU A 91 17.73 -10.32 7.26
CA LEU A 91 18.55 -11.54 7.34
C LEU A 91 17.71 -12.81 7.60
N LEU A 92 16.52 -12.69 8.19
CA LEU A 92 15.57 -13.79 8.39
C LEU A 92 15.17 -14.41 7.04
N SER A 93 15.26 -13.66 5.94
CA SER A 93 15.10 -14.19 4.59
C SER A 93 15.98 -15.42 4.33
N VAL A 94 17.25 -15.42 4.78
CA VAL A 94 18.19 -16.53 4.60
C VAL A 94 17.72 -17.80 5.30
N LEU A 95 17.02 -17.66 6.43
CA LEU A 95 16.50 -18.77 7.21
C LEU A 95 15.17 -19.29 6.63
N LEU A 96 14.27 -18.39 6.25
CA LEU A 96 12.92 -18.72 5.77
C LEU A 96 12.93 -19.30 4.35
N PHE A 97 13.84 -18.82 3.50
CA PHE A 97 13.77 -19.06 2.06
C PHE A 97 15.05 -19.70 1.51
N LYS A 98 15.68 -20.59 2.30
CA LYS A 98 16.94 -21.26 1.94
C LYS A 98 16.98 -21.67 0.47
N LYS A 99 18.07 -21.31 -0.23
CA LYS A 99 18.36 -21.53 -1.67
C LYS A 99 17.79 -20.50 -2.67
N GLN A 100 17.12 -19.42 -2.24
CA GLN A 100 16.66 -18.40 -3.19
C GLN A 100 17.73 -17.40 -3.63
N PHE A 101 18.68 -17.03 -2.76
CA PHE A 101 19.44 -15.79 -2.93
C PHE A 101 20.91 -16.00 -3.23
N SER A 102 21.44 -15.10 -4.05
CA SER A 102 22.89 -14.89 -4.18
C SER A 102 23.38 -13.92 -3.09
N TRP A 103 24.68 -13.95 -2.76
CA TRP A 103 25.27 -12.93 -1.88
C TRP A 103 25.08 -11.50 -2.40
N LYS A 104 25.05 -11.34 -3.73
CA LYS A 104 24.81 -10.03 -4.38
C LYS A 104 23.40 -9.50 -4.11
N SER A 105 22.37 -10.35 -4.15
CA SER A 105 20.99 -9.94 -3.83
C SER A 105 20.81 -9.67 -2.35
N LEU A 106 21.53 -10.40 -1.48
CA LEU A 106 21.56 -10.10 -0.04
C LEU A 106 22.13 -8.71 0.24
N LEU A 107 23.32 -8.40 -0.30
CA LEU A 107 23.94 -7.07 -0.11
C LEU A 107 23.08 -5.95 -0.70
N ALA A 108 22.57 -6.13 -1.92
CA ALA A 108 21.71 -5.13 -2.56
C ALA A 108 20.42 -4.92 -1.76
N GLY A 109 19.79 -6.00 -1.28
CA GLY A 109 18.58 -5.91 -0.45
C GLY A 109 18.81 -5.21 0.89
N LEU A 110 19.91 -5.52 1.58
CA LEU A 110 20.27 -4.83 2.83
C LEU A 110 20.58 -3.34 2.59
N ALA A 111 21.26 -3.00 1.50
CA ALA A 111 21.55 -1.60 1.16
C ALA A 111 20.26 -0.82 0.84
N ILE A 112 19.35 -1.41 0.06
CA ILE A 112 18.05 -0.78 -0.25
C ILE A 112 17.18 -0.70 1.00
N LEU A 113 17.20 -1.71 1.87
CA LEU A 113 16.54 -1.67 3.17
C LEU A 113 17.04 -0.48 4.01
N SER A 114 18.35 -0.23 4.08
CA SER A 114 18.90 0.94 4.76
C SER A 114 18.39 2.25 4.15
N VAL A 115 18.42 2.38 2.81
CA VAL A 115 17.91 3.57 2.11
C VAL A 115 16.43 3.79 2.41
N LEU A 116 15.63 2.74 2.31
CA LEU A 116 14.19 2.81 2.61
C LEU A 116 13.94 3.23 4.04
N SER A 117 14.64 2.63 5.01
CA SER A 117 14.38 2.88 6.43
C SER A 117 14.86 4.24 6.93
N PHE A 118 16.03 4.71 6.47
CA PHE A 118 16.61 5.96 6.97
C PHE A 118 16.23 7.18 6.13
N LEU A 119 15.96 7.00 4.84
CA LEU A 119 15.64 8.12 3.94
C LEU A 119 14.17 8.13 3.56
N VAL A 120 13.61 7.01 3.10
CA VAL A 120 12.25 7.04 2.54
C VAL A 120 11.17 7.02 3.61
N ALA A 121 11.28 6.14 4.61
CA ALA A 121 10.25 5.90 5.63
C ALA A 121 9.95 7.15 6.47
N PRO A 122 10.94 7.88 7.02
CA PRO A 122 10.67 9.05 7.86
C PRO A 122 9.97 10.16 7.06
N PHE A 123 10.41 10.38 5.82
CA PHE A 123 9.82 11.37 4.93
C PHE A 123 8.44 10.95 4.43
N SER A 124 8.20 9.66 4.20
CA SER A 124 6.90 9.13 3.79
C SER A 124 5.83 9.45 4.83
N LEU A 125 6.13 9.16 6.11
CA LEU A 125 5.19 9.42 7.21
C LEU A 125 4.98 10.91 7.44
N HIS A 126 6.04 11.71 7.34
CA HIS A 126 5.95 13.16 7.48
C HIS A 126 5.16 13.82 6.33
N PHE A 127 5.34 13.33 5.11
CA PHE A 127 4.59 13.83 3.95
C PHE A 127 3.12 13.41 4.01
N LEU A 128 2.82 12.16 4.37
CA LEU A 128 1.42 11.73 4.53
C LEU A 128 0.73 12.54 5.63
N SER A 129 1.37 12.73 6.78
CA SER A 129 0.78 13.57 7.83
C SER A 129 0.54 14.98 7.33
N SER A 130 1.51 15.62 6.64
CA SER A 130 1.31 16.97 6.11
C SER A 130 0.14 17.08 5.13
N VAL A 131 -0.11 16.05 4.31
CA VAL A 131 -1.26 16.01 3.39
C VAL A 131 -2.58 15.70 4.10
N LEU A 132 -2.57 14.82 5.12
CA LEU A 132 -3.75 14.42 5.89
C LEU A 132 -4.19 15.51 6.91
N THR A 133 -3.32 16.48 7.23
CA THR A 133 -3.52 17.45 8.34
C THR A 133 -4.46 18.63 8.06
N THR A 134 -5.26 18.64 7.00
CA THR A 134 -6.48 19.50 7.03
C THR A 134 -7.50 19.04 8.08
N SER A 135 -7.27 17.92 8.79
CA SER A 135 -8.11 17.49 9.92
C SER A 135 -7.36 16.84 11.09
N PHE A 136 -6.03 16.89 11.11
CA PHE A 136 -5.24 16.45 12.26
C PHE A 136 -4.37 17.61 12.71
N GLU A 137 -4.76 18.24 13.82
CA GLU A 137 -3.87 19.17 14.50
C GLU A 137 -2.51 18.51 14.70
N LYS A 138 -1.44 19.29 14.53
CA LYS A 138 -0.07 18.96 14.96
C LYS A 138 -0.09 18.55 16.43
N LYS A 139 -0.29 17.27 16.71
CA LYS A 139 -0.12 16.69 18.04
C LYS A 139 0.73 15.43 17.93
N ALA A 140 1.87 15.53 18.59
CA ALA A 140 2.93 14.54 18.74
C ALA A 140 3.51 14.01 17.42
N ALA A 141 4.55 14.68 16.94
CA ALA A 141 5.71 13.89 16.52
C ALA A 141 6.04 12.98 17.71
N VAL A 142 5.97 11.67 17.53
CA VAL A 142 6.57 10.74 18.48
C VAL A 142 8.04 11.12 18.48
N SER A 143 8.43 11.92 19.48
CA SER A 143 9.82 12.09 19.85
C SER A 143 10.25 10.70 20.28
N PHE A 144 10.89 9.96 19.38
CA PHE A 144 11.75 8.86 19.79
C PHE A 144 12.73 9.50 20.76
N GLY A 145 12.54 9.21 22.06
CA GLY A 145 13.49 9.64 23.07
C GLY A 145 14.90 9.27 22.61
N ASN A 146 15.89 10.03 23.07
CA ASN A 146 17.30 9.78 22.81
C ASN A 146 17.80 8.51 23.55
N ASP A 147 16.96 7.47 23.60
CA ASP A 147 17.25 6.16 24.13
C ASP A 147 18.05 5.40 23.07
N ASN A 148 19.36 5.42 23.26
CA ASN A 148 20.32 4.64 22.48
C ASN A 148 19.89 3.17 22.36
N LEU A 149 19.22 2.63 23.38
CA LEU A 149 18.70 1.27 23.40
C LEU A 149 17.53 1.07 22.42
N ALA A 150 16.56 1.99 22.34
CA ALA A 150 15.45 1.89 21.40
C ALA A 150 15.94 2.00 19.94
N SER A 151 16.88 2.90 19.70
CA SER A 151 17.53 3.06 18.39
C SER A 151 18.30 1.80 18.00
N LEU A 152 19.07 1.21 18.93
CA LEU A 152 19.77 -0.05 18.70
C LEU A 152 18.80 -1.20 18.42
N LEU A 153 17.74 -1.34 19.22
CA LEU A 153 16.73 -2.37 19.01
C LEU A 153 16.03 -2.23 17.66
N PHE A 154 15.70 -1.01 17.24
CA PHE A 154 15.16 -0.73 15.92
C PHE A 154 16.11 -1.23 14.82
N LEU A 155 17.41 -0.92 14.90
CA LEU A 155 18.40 -1.39 13.92
C LEU A 155 18.51 -2.91 13.90
N VAL A 156 18.55 -3.54 15.07
CA VAL A 156 18.63 -5.00 15.19
C VAL A 156 17.40 -5.65 14.57
N VAL A 157 16.19 -5.20 14.91
CA VAL A 157 14.94 -5.72 14.34
C VAL A 157 14.89 -5.50 12.84
N MET A 158 15.27 -4.31 12.38
CA MET A 158 15.28 -3.96 10.96
C MET A 158 16.19 -4.88 10.15
N TYR A 159 17.45 -5.03 10.55
CA TYR A 159 18.37 -5.88 9.78
C TYR A 159 18.10 -7.38 9.98
N ALA A 160 17.63 -7.79 11.17
CA ALA A 160 17.29 -9.18 11.43
C ALA A 160 16.05 -9.63 10.65
N GLY A 161 15.00 -8.81 10.61
CA GLY A 161 13.67 -9.23 10.13
C GLY A 161 13.02 -8.34 9.08
N GLY A 162 13.71 -7.30 8.60
CA GLY A 162 13.25 -6.40 7.54
C GLY A 162 12.04 -5.57 7.96
N PHE A 163 11.33 -5.05 6.95
CA PHE A 163 10.08 -4.33 7.18
C PHE A 163 8.98 -5.21 7.79
N PHE A 164 8.97 -6.51 7.53
CA PHE A 164 8.03 -7.47 8.10
C PHE A 164 8.09 -7.45 9.64
N SER A 165 9.27 -7.61 10.22
CA SER A 165 9.41 -7.60 11.68
C SER A 165 9.16 -6.22 12.28
N LEU A 166 9.59 -5.15 11.61
CA LEU A 166 9.32 -3.77 12.06
C LEU A 166 7.82 -3.48 12.15
N ILE A 167 7.06 -3.76 11.08
CA ILE A 167 5.63 -3.47 11.06
C ILE A 167 4.87 -4.38 12.02
N LEU A 168 5.24 -5.66 12.10
CA LEU A 168 4.61 -6.63 12.98
C LEU A 168 4.78 -6.24 14.46
N LEU A 169 6.02 -5.94 14.87
CA LEU A 169 6.30 -5.50 16.24
C LEU A 169 5.69 -4.14 16.54
N GLY A 170 5.65 -3.22 15.56
CA GLY A 170 4.99 -1.93 15.70
C GLY A 170 3.49 -2.06 15.98
N ILE A 171 2.78 -2.90 15.21
CA ILE A 171 1.35 -3.15 15.41
C ILE A 171 1.09 -3.82 16.77
N PHE A 172 1.93 -4.77 17.19
CA PHE A 172 1.79 -5.41 18.50
C PHE A 172 2.06 -4.44 19.65
N TYR A 173 3.13 -3.66 19.56
CA TYR A 173 3.48 -2.65 20.56
C TYR A 173 2.35 -1.64 20.72
N TYR A 174 1.86 -1.09 19.61
CA TYR A 174 0.78 -0.12 19.64
C TYR A 174 -0.55 -0.73 20.08
N GLY A 175 -0.87 -1.93 19.61
CA GLY A 175 -2.08 -2.66 20.04
C GLY A 175 -2.08 -2.95 21.54
N ALA A 176 -0.93 -3.36 22.10
CA ALA A 176 -0.77 -3.57 23.54
C ALA A 176 -0.93 -2.26 24.32
N HIS A 177 -0.35 -1.16 23.81
CA HIS A 177 -0.54 0.17 24.38
C HIS A 177 -2.03 0.56 24.43
N ILE A 178 -2.78 0.38 23.33
CA ILE A 178 -4.23 0.65 23.31
C ILE A 178 -5.00 -0.28 24.25
N ALA A 179 -4.64 -1.57 24.34
CA ALA A 179 -5.30 -2.49 25.26
C ALA A 179 -5.15 -2.06 26.73
N ILE A 180 -3.97 -1.56 27.12
CA ILE A 180 -3.72 -1.01 28.46
C ILE A 180 -4.56 0.24 28.69
N LEU A 181 -4.61 1.15 27.71
CA LEU A 181 -5.44 2.36 27.82
C LEU A 181 -6.93 2.04 27.92
N LEU A 182 -7.41 1.06 27.14
CA LEU A 182 -8.80 0.61 27.20
C LEU A 182 -9.12 -0.03 28.55
N PHE A 183 -8.21 -0.85 29.09
CA PHE A 183 -8.34 -1.41 30.44
C PHE A 183 -8.43 -0.30 31.49
N ASN A 184 -7.55 0.70 31.44
CA ASN A 184 -7.56 1.81 32.39
C ASN A 184 -8.81 2.69 32.26
N PHE A 185 -9.33 2.87 31.05
CA PHE A 185 -10.61 3.54 30.82
C PHE A 185 -11.77 2.76 31.45
N LEU A 186 -11.86 1.45 31.19
CA LEU A 186 -12.97 0.62 31.66
C LEU A 186 -12.97 0.40 33.18
N ILE A 187 -11.79 0.27 33.81
CA ILE A 187 -11.67 -0.05 35.24
C ILE A 187 -11.53 1.20 36.12
N PHE A 188 -10.74 2.18 35.68
CA PHE A 188 -10.41 3.37 36.48
C PHE A 188 -11.05 4.66 35.94
N GLY A 189 -11.80 4.61 34.84
CA GLY A 189 -12.43 5.79 34.24
C GLY A 189 -11.44 6.79 33.62
N GLN A 190 -10.19 6.38 33.36
CA GLN A 190 -9.16 7.26 32.79
C GLN A 190 -9.47 7.60 31.33
N GLN A 191 -9.53 8.90 31.01
CA GLN A 191 -9.93 9.39 29.68
C GLN A 191 -8.79 9.46 28.65
N THR A 192 -7.58 8.96 28.96
CA THR A 192 -6.41 9.07 28.06
C THR A 192 -6.68 8.52 26.65
N ILE A 193 -7.50 7.47 26.54
CA ILE A 193 -7.89 6.86 25.26
C ILE A 193 -8.64 7.82 24.33
N THR A 194 -9.38 8.81 24.85
CA THR A 194 -10.14 9.77 24.03
C THR A 194 -9.25 10.80 23.35
N THR A 195 -8.04 10.99 23.87
CA THR A 195 -7.02 11.88 23.30
C THR A 195 -5.92 11.13 22.53
N THR A 196 -6.01 9.80 22.49
CA THR A 196 -5.04 8.96 21.80
C THR A 196 -5.38 8.93 20.32
N GLN A 197 -4.41 9.25 19.45
CA GLN A 197 -4.63 9.15 18.01
C GLN A 197 -4.88 7.70 17.60
N PRO A 198 -5.63 7.42 16.52
CA PRO A 198 -5.70 6.07 15.99
C PRO A 198 -4.36 5.62 15.39
N GLY A 199 -4.04 4.34 15.53
CA GLY A 199 -2.82 3.75 14.95
C GLY A 199 -2.87 3.56 13.43
N GLY A 200 -4.04 3.77 12.82
CA GLY A 200 -4.25 3.68 11.39
C GLY A 200 -5.42 4.52 10.89
N THR A 201 -5.36 4.91 9.62
CA THR A 201 -6.43 5.62 8.91
C THR A 201 -6.54 5.08 7.49
N PHE A 202 -7.76 5.05 6.94
CA PHE A 202 -7.97 4.66 5.55
C PHE A 202 -7.57 5.79 4.62
N LEU A 203 -6.60 5.57 3.74
CA LEU A 203 -6.13 6.57 2.77
C LEU A 203 -7.09 6.62 1.57
N LEU A 204 -7.98 7.60 1.57
CA LEU A 204 -9.09 7.75 0.62
C LEU A 204 -9.01 9.12 -0.10
N PRO A 205 -8.76 9.13 -1.42
CA PRO A 205 -8.83 10.35 -2.24
C PRO A 205 -10.17 11.05 -2.14
N GLY A 206 -10.14 12.38 -1.99
CA GLY A 206 -11.31 13.24 -1.80
C GLY A 206 -11.81 13.35 -0.36
N ILE A 207 -11.36 12.48 0.55
CA ILE A 207 -11.72 12.54 1.99
C ILE A 207 -10.54 13.04 2.80
N ASN A 208 -9.41 12.33 2.75
CA ASN A 208 -8.21 12.69 3.49
C ASN A 208 -6.99 12.89 2.58
N LEU A 209 -7.06 12.49 1.32
CA LEU A 209 -6.07 12.83 0.30
C LEU A 209 -6.68 13.78 -0.73
N PRO A 210 -5.88 14.68 -1.35
CA PRO A 210 -6.28 15.40 -2.56
C PRO A 210 -6.78 14.41 -3.61
N LEU A 211 -7.95 14.68 -4.19
CA LEU A 211 -8.65 13.70 -5.03
C LEU A 211 -7.83 13.28 -6.24
N LEU A 212 -7.42 14.23 -7.07
CA LEU A 212 -6.75 13.92 -8.34
C LEU A 212 -5.36 13.36 -8.11
N GLU A 213 -4.59 13.97 -7.22
CA GLU A 213 -3.24 13.55 -6.90
C GLU A 213 -3.23 12.18 -6.20
N GLY A 214 -4.19 11.94 -5.31
CA GLY A 214 -4.37 10.66 -4.62
C GLY A 214 -4.79 9.55 -5.57
N VAL A 215 -5.74 9.79 -6.47
CA VAL A 215 -6.15 8.82 -7.49
C VAL A 215 -4.99 8.48 -8.42
N LEU A 216 -4.25 9.47 -8.90
CA LEU A 216 -3.08 9.23 -9.76
C LEU A 216 -2.00 8.43 -9.03
N ALA A 217 -1.69 8.78 -7.79
CA ALA A 217 -0.69 8.07 -6.99
C ALA A 217 -1.11 6.62 -6.71
N LEU A 218 -2.37 6.37 -6.31
CA LEU A 218 -2.89 5.01 -6.08
C LEU A 218 -2.92 4.17 -7.37
N ALA A 219 -3.29 4.77 -8.50
CA ALA A 219 -3.25 4.09 -9.79
C ALA A 219 -1.81 3.63 -10.12
N ILE A 220 -0.80 4.48 -9.88
CA ILE A 220 0.60 4.10 -10.07
C ILE A 220 0.97 2.95 -9.14
N VAL A 221 0.65 3.04 -7.83
CA VAL A 221 0.91 1.99 -6.83
C VAL A 221 0.38 0.64 -7.30
N LEU A 222 -0.88 0.58 -7.71
CA LEU A 222 -1.52 -0.69 -8.07
C LEU A 222 -1.02 -1.23 -9.41
N VAL A 223 -0.76 -0.35 -10.39
CA VAL A 223 -0.19 -0.76 -11.69
C VAL A 223 1.19 -1.40 -11.52
N VAL A 224 2.08 -0.80 -10.71
CA VAL A 224 3.41 -1.37 -10.51
C VAL A 224 3.37 -2.64 -9.66
N HIS A 225 2.45 -2.69 -8.68
CA HIS A 225 2.23 -3.85 -7.82
C HIS A 225 1.76 -5.08 -8.60
N GLU A 226 0.57 -4.97 -9.20
CA GLU A 226 -0.07 -6.06 -9.95
C GLU A 226 0.70 -6.39 -11.23
N GLY A 227 1.29 -5.37 -11.88
CA GLY A 227 2.16 -5.56 -13.03
C GLY A 227 3.37 -6.43 -12.72
N SER A 228 3.93 -6.33 -11.50
CA SER A 228 5.10 -7.12 -11.11
C SER A 228 4.74 -8.56 -10.77
N HIS A 229 3.60 -8.80 -10.11
CA HIS A 229 3.01 -10.13 -9.96
C HIS A 229 2.81 -10.80 -11.32
N ALA A 230 2.29 -10.06 -12.29
CA ALA A 230 2.06 -10.53 -13.65
C ALA A 230 3.35 -10.92 -14.37
N VAL A 231 4.38 -10.08 -14.31
CA VAL A 231 5.66 -10.34 -14.98
C VAL A 231 6.33 -11.59 -14.41
N LEU A 232 6.39 -11.73 -13.08
CA LEU A 232 6.98 -12.92 -12.46
C LEU A 232 6.15 -14.18 -12.70
N SER A 233 4.82 -14.05 -12.73
CA SER A 233 3.92 -15.16 -13.11
C SER A 233 4.21 -15.63 -14.53
N ARG A 234 4.39 -14.69 -15.47
CA ARG A 234 4.71 -15.01 -16.87
C ARG A 234 6.10 -15.66 -17.01
N ILE A 235 7.10 -15.19 -16.27
CA ILE A 235 8.44 -15.81 -16.20
C ILE A 235 8.37 -17.24 -15.65
N ALA A 236 7.48 -17.48 -14.69
CA ALA A 236 7.22 -18.81 -14.14
C ALA A 236 6.30 -19.68 -15.03
N SER A 237 6.02 -19.24 -16.26
CA SER A 237 5.13 -19.92 -17.22
C SER A 237 3.70 -20.12 -16.71
N ILE A 238 3.23 -19.26 -15.81
CA ILE A 238 1.82 -19.22 -15.39
C ILE A 238 1.05 -18.37 -16.42
N PRO A 239 -0.05 -18.87 -16.97
CA PRO A 239 -0.92 -18.08 -17.83
C PRO A 239 -1.63 -17.00 -17.01
N LEU A 240 -1.74 -15.81 -17.61
CA LEU A 240 -2.53 -14.71 -17.08
C LEU A 240 -3.93 -14.83 -17.70
N LEU A 241 -4.94 -15.11 -16.87
CA LEU A 241 -6.32 -15.32 -17.32
C LEU A 241 -6.95 -14.00 -17.75
N SER A 242 -6.66 -12.93 -17.01
CA SER A 242 -7.17 -11.60 -17.29
C SER A 242 -6.21 -10.52 -16.76
N SER A 243 -6.27 -9.33 -17.37
CA SER A 243 -5.60 -8.13 -16.88
C SER A 243 -6.42 -6.91 -17.25
N GLY A 244 -6.40 -5.86 -16.43
CA GLY A 244 -7.21 -4.69 -16.72
C GLY A 244 -7.08 -3.57 -15.71
N ILE A 245 -7.95 -2.57 -15.89
CA ILE A 245 -8.13 -1.45 -14.96
C ILE A 245 -9.40 -1.72 -14.16
N VAL A 246 -9.34 -1.43 -12.86
CA VAL A 246 -10.48 -1.46 -11.94
C VAL A 246 -11.01 -0.03 -11.81
N LEU A 247 -12.29 0.16 -12.13
CA LEU A 247 -12.98 1.43 -11.91
C LEU A 247 -14.01 1.28 -10.78
N PHE A 248 -14.17 2.34 -9.99
CA PHE A 248 -15.34 2.52 -9.13
C PHE A 248 -16.11 3.72 -9.66
N GLY A 249 -17.34 3.49 -10.15
CA GLY A 249 -18.04 4.43 -11.01
C GLY A 249 -17.19 4.78 -12.24
N ILE A 250 -16.69 6.00 -12.25
CA ILE A 250 -15.84 6.56 -13.33
C ILE A 250 -14.38 6.77 -12.90
N ILE A 251 -14.08 6.56 -11.63
CA ILE A 251 -12.76 6.81 -11.07
C ILE A 251 -11.92 5.54 -11.23
N PRO A 252 -10.72 5.62 -11.85
CA PRO A 252 -9.79 4.51 -11.85
C PRO A 252 -9.23 4.34 -10.44
N ILE A 253 -9.64 3.27 -9.78
CA ILE A 253 -9.19 2.97 -8.42
C ILE A 253 -8.03 1.98 -8.41
N GLY A 254 -7.73 1.33 -9.53
CA GLY A 254 -6.62 0.39 -9.59
C GLY A 254 -6.40 -0.32 -10.92
N ALA A 255 -5.47 -1.26 -10.89
CA ALA A 255 -5.26 -2.25 -11.93
C ALA A 255 -5.40 -3.64 -11.31
N PHE A 256 -5.61 -4.66 -12.13
CA PHE A 256 -5.62 -6.05 -11.68
C PHE A 256 -4.96 -6.94 -12.71
N VAL A 257 -4.31 -7.99 -12.23
CA VAL A 257 -3.89 -9.12 -13.05
C VAL A 257 -4.25 -10.41 -12.33
N GLU A 258 -4.82 -11.34 -13.08
CA GLU A 258 -5.30 -12.62 -12.54
C GLU A 258 -4.43 -13.77 -13.06
N PRO A 259 -3.40 -14.19 -12.32
CA PRO A 259 -2.64 -15.40 -12.63
C PRO A 259 -3.48 -16.66 -12.35
N ASP A 260 -3.24 -17.74 -13.10
CA ASP A 260 -3.88 -19.04 -12.85
C ASP A 260 -3.40 -19.65 -11.52
N GLU A 261 -4.19 -19.40 -10.47
CA GLU A 261 -3.90 -19.84 -9.09
C GLU A 261 -3.74 -21.36 -8.95
N LYS A 262 -4.48 -22.16 -9.75
CA LYS A 262 -4.36 -23.62 -9.70
C LYS A 262 -2.99 -24.09 -10.17
N LYS A 263 -2.38 -23.38 -11.11
CA LYS A 263 -1.00 -23.61 -11.55
C LYS A 263 0.01 -23.01 -10.60
N LEU A 264 -0.28 -21.84 -10.03
CA LEU A 264 0.59 -21.16 -9.08
C LEU A 264 0.89 -22.05 -7.85
N VAL A 265 -0.14 -22.62 -7.24
CA VAL A 265 0.00 -23.48 -6.04
C VAL A 265 0.83 -24.75 -6.31
N ARG A 266 0.92 -25.19 -7.58
CA ARG A 266 1.69 -26.38 -7.99
C ARG A 266 3.14 -26.07 -8.35
N LEU A 267 3.53 -24.80 -8.40
CA LEU A 267 4.92 -24.43 -8.71
C LEU A 267 5.87 -24.77 -7.57
N GLU A 268 7.16 -24.79 -7.90
CA GLU A 268 8.21 -24.81 -6.88
C GLU A 268 8.07 -23.62 -5.94
N GLN A 269 8.24 -23.89 -4.64
CA GLN A 269 8.13 -22.91 -3.55
C GLN A 269 8.91 -21.62 -3.82
N VAL A 270 10.12 -21.74 -4.38
CA VAL A 270 10.99 -20.61 -4.74
C VAL A 270 10.34 -19.67 -5.75
N LYS A 271 9.67 -20.21 -6.78
CA LYS A 271 9.01 -19.40 -7.82
C LYS A 271 7.75 -18.74 -7.27
N GLN A 272 6.98 -19.47 -6.47
CA GLN A 272 5.80 -18.91 -5.79
C GLN A 272 6.19 -17.74 -4.89
N THR A 273 7.19 -17.89 -4.03
CA THR A 273 7.68 -16.81 -3.16
C THR A 273 8.14 -15.60 -3.97
N ARG A 274 8.84 -15.79 -5.09
CA ARG A 274 9.27 -14.67 -5.96
C ARG A 274 8.10 -13.92 -6.57
N ILE A 275 7.03 -14.62 -6.97
CA ILE A 275 5.80 -13.99 -7.46
C ILE A 275 5.19 -13.18 -6.32
N LEU A 276 4.90 -13.81 -5.17
CA LEU A 276 4.22 -13.15 -4.04
C LEU A 276 4.97 -11.91 -3.50
N VAL A 277 6.31 -11.92 -3.55
CA VAL A 277 7.11 -10.77 -3.10
C VAL A 277 7.23 -9.67 -4.16
N ALA A 278 6.96 -9.97 -5.43
CA ALA A 278 7.17 -9.04 -6.55
C ALA A 278 6.37 -7.75 -6.40
N GLY A 279 5.11 -7.82 -5.97
CA GLY A 279 4.25 -6.65 -5.76
C GLY A 279 4.84 -5.67 -4.74
N SER A 280 5.15 -6.13 -3.52
CA SER A 280 5.76 -5.27 -2.50
C SER A 280 7.14 -4.75 -2.91
N THR A 281 7.93 -5.56 -3.63
CA THR A 281 9.23 -5.12 -4.15
C THR A 281 9.09 -3.96 -5.13
N ALA A 282 8.11 -4.06 -6.04
CA ALA A 282 7.84 -3.02 -7.04
C ALA A 282 7.47 -1.71 -6.39
N ASN A 283 6.64 -1.78 -5.36
CA ASN A 283 6.24 -0.62 -4.59
C ASN A 283 7.45 -0.02 -3.84
N PHE A 284 8.27 -0.82 -3.17
CA PHE A 284 9.48 -0.31 -2.51
C PHE A 284 10.44 0.38 -3.49
N ILE A 285 10.73 -0.23 -4.64
CA ILE A 285 11.62 0.37 -5.64
C ILE A 285 11.00 1.63 -6.24
N THR A 286 9.71 1.61 -6.55
CA THR A 286 8.98 2.79 -7.04
C THR A 286 9.01 3.92 -6.01
N SER A 287 8.89 3.58 -4.74
CA SER A 287 9.00 4.54 -3.64
C SER A 287 10.37 5.22 -3.60
N VAL A 288 11.48 4.47 -3.72
CA VAL A 288 12.83 5.07 -3.79
C VAL A 288 12.97 5.99 -5.01
N LEU A 289 12.48 5.56 -6.17
CA LEU A 289 12.57 6.35 -7.41
C LEU A 289 11.79 7.67 -7.29
N PHE A 290 10.54 7.62 -6.84
CA PHE A 290 9.72 8.82 -6.66
C PHE A 290 10.17 9.69 -5.49
N PHE A 291 10.81 9.12 -4.47
CA PHE A 291 11.42 9.90 -3.40
C PHE A 291 12.54 10.80 -3.94
N ILE A 292 13.41 10.28 -4.82
CA ILE A 292 14.47 11.10 -5.46
C ILE A 292 13.84 12.23 -6.28
N ILE A 293 12.83 11.91 -7.09
CA ILE A 293 12.10 12.91 -7.90
C ILE A 293 11.45 13.97 -7.01
N PHE A 294 10.83 13.54 -5.91
CA PHE A 294 10.20 14.41 -4.93
C PHE A 294 11.20 15.34 -4.25
N VAL A 295 12.37 14.84 -3.85
CA VAL A 295 13.45 15.67 -3.26
C VAL A 295 13.94 16.71 -4.27
N CYS A 296 14.17 16.32 -5.53
CA CYS A 296 14.51 17.26 -6.59
C CYS A 296 13.41 18.32 -6.77
N ALA A 297 12.14 17.91 -6.78
CA ALA A 297 11.02 18.83 -6.88
C ALA A 297 10.92 19.77 -5.66
N ALA A 298 11.20 19.28 -4.46
CA ALA A 298 11.22 20.07 -3.23
C ALA A 298 12.27 21.19 -3.26
N VAL A 299 13.42 20.95 -3.90
CA VAL A 299 14.48 21.96 -4.08
C VAL A 299 14.08 23.03 -5.11
N VAL A 300 13.37 22.63 -6.17
CA VAL A 300 12.93 23.55 -7.24
C VAL A 300 11.74 24.40 -6.80
N MET A 301 10.84 23.86 -5.98
CA MET A 301 9.57 24.49 -5.58
C MET A 301 9.71 25.93 -5.05
N PRO A 302 10.65 26.26 -4.14
CA PRO A 302 10.81 27.62 -3.60
C PRO A 302 11.41 28.61 -4.60
N LEU A 303 11.97 28.13 -5.72
CA LEU A 303 12.61 28.96 -6.74
C LEU A 303 11.62 29.46 -7.80
N LEU A 304 10.41 28.90 -7.84
CA LEU A 304 9.39 29.26 -8.82
C LEU A 304 8.58 30.49 -8.36
N PRO A 305 8.42 31.52 -9.20
CA PRO A 305 7.56 32.66 -8.89
C PRO A 305 6.10 32.23 -8.89
N ALA A 306 5.28 32.90 -8.07
CA ALA A 306 3.84 32.65 -8.02
C ALA A 306 3.19 32.86 -9.40
N GLY A 307 2.31 31.93 -9.77
CA GLY A 307 1.60 31.95 -11.05
C GLY A 307 1.27 30.53 -11.53
N PHE A 308 0.75 30.42 -12.75
CA PHE A 308 0.29 29.16 -13.33
C PHE A 308 1.33 28.02 -13.27
N PHE A 309 2.59 28.32 -13.57
CA PHE A 309 3.67 27.32 -13.54
C PHE A 309 3.95 26.82 -12.11
N TYR A 310 3.81 27.68 -11.10
CA TYR A 310 3.93 27.29 -9.71
C TYR A 310 2.81 26.33 -9.31
N ASP A 311 1.57 26.62 -9.70
CA ASP A 311 0.42 25.75 -9.37
C ASP A 311 0.51 24.39 -10.07
N ALA A 312 0.87 24.37 -11.35
CA ALA A 312 1.10 23.14 -12.10
C ALA A 312 2.25 22.31 -11.50
N PHE A 313 3.34 22.97 -11.10
CA PHE A 313 4.46 22.29 -10.46
C PHE A 313 4.12 21.79 -9.06
N LYS A 314 3.34 22.55 -8.28
CA LYS A 314 2.81 22.14 -6.97
C LYS A 314 1.96 20.88 -7.08
N PHE A 315 1.10 20.80 -8.10
CA PHE A 315 0.33 19.60 -8.38
C PHE A 315 1.24 18.38 -8.60
N LEU A 316 2.25 18.51 -9.47
CA LEU A 316 3.22 17.44 -9.71
C LEU A 316 4.02 17.07 -8.45
N TYR A 317 4.44 18.07 -7.68
CA TYR A 317 5.12 17.88 -6.39
C TYR A 317 4.28 17.02 -5.43
N VAL A 318 2.98 17.32 -5.30
CA VAL A 318 2.06 16.52 -4.47
C VAL A 318 1.85 15.12 -5.03
N VAL A 319 1.69 14.97 -6.35
CA VAL A 319 1.59 13.64 -6.99
C VAL A 319 2.84 12.81 -6.72
N PHE A 320 4.04 13.38 -6.86
CA PHE A 320 5.29 12.67 -6.60
C PHE A 320 5.42 12.31 -5.12
N GLY A 321 5.05 13.24 -4.23
CA GLY A 321 4.99 13.03 -2.80
C GLY A 321 4.08 11.86 -2.40
N LEU A 322 2.84 11.88 -2.89
CA LEU A 322 1.87 10.81 -2.64
C LEU A 322 2.32 9.50 -3.27
N THR A 323 2.89 9.54 -4.48
CA THR A 323 3.35 8.32 -5.16
C THR A 323 4.45 7.64 -4.35
N PHE A 324 5.46 8.36 -3.86
CA PHE A 324 6.50 7.71 -3.08
C PHE A 324 5.97 7.19 -1.73
N SER A 325 5.17 7.99 -1.03
CA SER A 325 4.67 7.62 0.30
C SER A 325 3.66 6.48 0.26
N LEU A 326 2.71 6.51 -0.67
CA LEU A 326 1.71 5.45 -0.81
C LEU A 326 2.34 4.15 -1.29
N ASN A 327 3.33 4.20 -2.20
CA ASN A 327 4.08 3.01 -2.56
C ASN A 327 4.79 2.41 -1.34
N PHE A 328 5.44 3.23 -0.50
CA PHE A 328 6.08 2.76 0.73
C PHE A 328 5.08 2.10 1.69
N VAL A 329 3.96 2.77 1.97
CA VAL A 329 2.93 2.27 2.91
C VAL A 329 2.28 1.00 2.38
N VAL A 330 1.87 0.96 1.11
CA VAL A 330 1.25 -0.24 0.53
C VAL A 330 2.24 -1.39 0.49
N ALA A 331 3.52 -1.14 0.19
CA ALA A 331 4.55 -2.18 0.25
C ALA A 331 4.68 -2.80 1.65
N THR A 332 4.72 -1.98 2.70
CA THR A 332 4.88 -2.45 4.09
C THR A 332 3.63 -3.12 4.63
N VAL A 333 2.44 -2.56 4.37
CA VAL A 333 1.14 -3.15 4.76
C VAL A 333 0.92 -4.50 4.10
N ASN A 334 1.32 -4.66 2.84
CA ASN A 334 1.18 -5.93 2.13
C ASN A 334 2.11 -7.05 2.64
N LEU A 335 3.06 -6.73 3.54
CA LEU A 335 3.85 -7.74 4.25
C LEU A 335 3.14 -8.28 5.49
N LEU A 336 2.03 -7.68 5.92
CA LEU A 336 1.34 -8.13 7.12
C LEU A 336 0.85 -9.57 6.96
N PRO A 337 0.96 -10.40 8.02
CA PRO A 337 0.51 -11.79 7.99
C PRO A 337 -1.02 -11.86 8.19
N LEU A 338 -1.77 -11.14 7.35
CA LEU A 338 -3.23 -11.15 7.32
C LEU A 338 -3.73 -11.76 5.99
N PRO A 339 -4.88 -12.47 5.96
CA PRO A 339 -5.34 -13.22 4.78
C PRO A 339 -5.48 -12.43 3.48
N LEU A 340 -5.68 -11.11 3.57
CA LEU A 340 -5.85 -10.22 2.41
C LEU A 340 -4.53 -9.79 1.77
N PHE A 341 -3.39 -10.03 2.41
CA PHE A 341 -2.09 -9.52 2.01
C PHE A 341 -1.12 -10.65 1.61
N ASP A 342 -0.19 -10.35 0.70
CA ASP A 342 0.78 -11.35 0.22
C ASP A 342 1.68 -11.88 1.35
N GLY A 343 1.96 -11.06 2.37
CA GLY A 343 2.75 -11.43 3.53
C GLY A 343 2.26 -12.69 4.24
N TYR A 344 0.94 -12.91 4.32
CA TYR A 344 0.36 -14.14 4.85
C TYR A 344 0.67 -15.34 3.97
N ARG A 345 0.47 -15.21 2.65
CA ARG A 345 0.74 -16.29 1.68
C ARG A 345 2.22 -16.67 1.69
N ILE A 346 3.12 -15.68 1.76
CA ILE A 346 4.57 -15.90 1.85
C ILE A 346 4.93 -16.64 3.14
N LEU A 347 4.38 -16.21 4.28
CA LEU A 347 4.65 -16.85 5.57
C LEU A 347 4.12 -18.28 5.60
N GLU A 348 2.88 -18.48 5.13
CA GLU A 348 2.27 -19.81 5.03
C GLU A 348 3.10 -20.74 4.16
N LEU A 349 3.55 -20.28 3.00
CA LEU A 349 4.31 -21.08 2.05
C LEU A 349 5.67 -21.52 2.62
N ASN A 350 6.33 -20.66 3.40
CA ASN A 350 7.73 -20.86 3.79
C ASN A 350 7.94 -21.31 5.24
N VAL A 351 6.93 -21.17 6.11
CA VAL A 351 6.97 -21.67 7.48
C VAL A 351 6.33 -23.05 7.57
N LYS A 352 7.11 -24.04 8.01
CA LYS A 352 6.65 -25.44 8.15
C LYS A 352 5.51 -25.61 9.14
N ASN A 353 5.56 -24.90 10.27
CA ASN A 353 4.56 -25.01 11.33
C ASN A 353 3.32 -24.15 11.01
N LYS A 354 2.29 -24.77 10.45
CA LYS A 354 1.03 -24.10 10.08
C LYS A 354 0.26 -23.56 11.29
N THR A 355 0.36 -24.21 12.44
CA THR A 355 -0.25 -23.74 13.69
C THR A 355 0.38 -22.42 14.13
N LEU A 356 1.70 -22.30 14.03
CA LEU A 356 2.41 -21.05 14.32
C LEU A 356 1.98 -19.92 13.37
N VAL A 357 1.87 -20.20 12.07
CA VAL A 357 1.40 -19.21 11.08
C VAL A 357 0.00 -18.70 11.44
N LYS A 358 -0.93 -19.61 11.77
CA LYS A 358 -2.28 -19.24 12.21
C LYS A 358 -2.27 -18.44 13.51
N ALA A 359 -1.44 -18.81 14.48
CA ALA A 359 -1.30 -18.07 15.74
C ALA A 359 -0.81 -16.63 15.50
N ILE A 360 0.23 -16.46 14.66
CA ILE A 360 0.73 -15.13 14.26
C ILE A 360 -0.37 -14.33 13.58
N MET A 361 -1.10 -14.93 12.64
CA MET A 361 -2.20 -14.28 11.92
C MET A 361 -3.30 -13.79 12.89
N TYR A 362 -3.82 -14.65 13.77
CA TYR A 362 -4.86 -14.26 14.72
C TYR A 362 -4.40 -13.19 15.70
N ALA A 363 -3.16 -13.29 16.20
CA ALA A 363 -2.58 -12.27 17.06
C ALA A 363 -2.45 -10.92 16.32
N THR A 364 -2.01 -10.96 15.05
CA THR A 364 -1.89 -9.76 14.21
C THR A 364 -3.27 -9.15 13.94
N ILE A 365 -4.31 -9.95 13.66
CA ILE A 365 -5.68 -9.45 13.51
C ILE A 365 -6.13 -8.72 14.78
N GLY A 366 -5.96 -9.33 15.96
CA GLY A 366 -6.35 -8.73 17.23
C GLY A 366 -5.61 -7.40 17.48
N ALA A 367 -4.30 -7.39 17.32
CA ALA A 367 -3.50 -6.18 17.48
C ALA A 367 -3.86 -5.11 16.44
N PHE A 368 -4.04 -5.47 15.18
CA PHE A 368 -4.45 -4.57 14.11
C PHE A 368 -5.80 -3.92 14.41
N LEU A 369 -6.81 -4.68 14.85
CA LEU A 369 -8.11 -4.12 15.22
C LEU A 369 -8.01 -3.17 16.42
N LEU A 370 -7.18 -3.49 17.41
CA LEU A 370 -6.93 -2.60 18.55
C LEU A 370 -6.37 -1.24 18.12
N ASN A 371 -5.57 -1.17 17.06
CA ASN A 371 -5.03 0.09 16.55
C ASN A 371 -6.13 1.06 16.08
N PHE A 372 -7.33 0.57 15.74
CA PHE A 372 -8.46 1.39 15.31
C PHE A 372 -9.42 1.75 16.45
N VAL A 373 -9.31 1.12 17.62
CA VAL A 373 -10.21 1.40 18.76
C VAL A 373 -10.28 2.89 19.14
N PRO A 374 -9.20 3.70 19.10
CA PRO A 374 -9.30 5.11 19.41
C PRO A 374 -10.29 5.89 18.53
N TRP A 375 -10.58 5.43 17.30
CA TRP A 375 -11.62 6.04 16.45
C TRP A 375 -13.02 6.02 17.08
N LEU A 376 -13.29 5.15 18.05
CA LEU A 376 -14.59 5.10 18.73
C LEU A 376 -14.76 6.20 19.78
N PHE A 377 -13.70 6.93 20.10
CA PHE A 377 -13.67 7.93 21.16
C PHE A 377 -13.44 9.37 20.65
N ILE A 378 -13.23 9.55 19.34
CA ILE A 378 -12.89 10.82 18.70
C ILE A 378 -14.08 11.38 17.94
#